data_AF-A0AAD2H9A1-F1
#
_entry.id   AF-A0AAD2H9A1-F1
#
_cell.length_a   1.000
_cell.length_b   1.000
_cell.length_c   1.000
_cell.angle_alpha   90.00
_cell.angle_beta   90.00
_cell.angle_gamma   90.00
#
_symmetry.space_group_name_H-M   'P 1'
#
loop_
_entity.id
_entity.type
_entity.pdbx_description
1 polymer ?
#
loop_
_entity_poly.entity_id
_entity_poly.type
_entity_poly.pdbx_seq_one_letter_code
_entity_poly.pdbx_strand_id
1 'polypeptide(L)'
;QFTADYYGIVMGTSHEEPMMRSIPVEWGLFGNGPWDYNVNAAAIHDFWVAGAKRAAKFENMWTVGMRGNGDEPIVGSGPVDLLEKIYADQKQILADTLNGTIESIPQVWAMYKEVEGYYDQGLQVPDYITILWTDDNWGNVRRYPLPSERNRTGGAGVYYHIDYVGDPRDYKWIASSQISKIYEQMSIAIDRQATQI
;
A
#
# COMPACT_ATOMS: atom_id res chain seq x y z
N GLN A 1 17.20 -3.08 6.59
CA GLN A 1 17.03 -3.91 5.38
C GLN A 1 18.04 -5.06 5.33
N PHE A 2 19.36 -4.84 5.33
CA PHE A 2 20.34 -5.96 5.28
C PHE A 2 20.07 -7.11 6.26
N THR A 3 19.80 -6.81 7.55
CA THR A 3 19.50 -7.88 8.52
C THR A 3 18.21 -8.62 8.16
N ALA A 4 17.15 -7.94 7.73
CA ALA A 4 15.90 -8.59 7.34
C ALA A 4 16.12 -9.54 6.15
N ASP A 5 16.83 -9.06 5.13
CA ASP A 5 17.22 -9.83 3.95
C ASP A 5 18.09 -11.05 4.30
N TYR A 6 19.08 -10.88 5.18
CA TYR A 6 19.90 -11.98 5.70
C TYR A 6 19.07 -13.09 6.37
N TYR A 7 17.96 -12.72 7.02
CA TYR A 7 17.04 -13.66 7.66
C TYR A 7 15.91 -14.15 6.73
N GLY A 8 15.85 -13.70 5.48
CA GLY A 8 14.81 -14.07 4.52
C GLY A 8 13.45 -13.42 4.81
N ILE A 9 13.43 -12.27 5.46
CA ILE A 9 12.20 -11.51 5.74
C ILE A 9 11.97 -10.49 4.62
N VAL A 10 10.92 -10.71 3.83
CA VAL A 10 10.47 -9.76 2.81
C VAL A 10 10.00 -8.48 3.49
N MET A 11 10.58 -7.35 3.11
CA MET A 11 10.19 -6.06 3.66
C MET A 11 9.12 -5.39 2.81
N GLY A 12 8.09 -4.84 3.44
CA GLY A 12 7.13 -3.92 2.84
C GLY A 12 6.98 -2.65 3.67
N THR A 13 6.10 -1.76 3.24
CA THR A 13 5.78 -0.49 3.93
C THR A 13 4.26 -0.28 3.97
N SER A 14 3.78 0.57 4.87
CA SER A 14 2.33 0.80 5.04
C SER A 14 1.69 1.48 3.82
N HIS A 15 0.36 1.54 3.81
CA HIS A 15 -0.47 2.10 2.73
C HIS A 15 -0.18 3.56 2.35
N GLU A 16 0.53 4.31 3.19
CA GLU A 16 0.93 5.70 2.90
C GLU A 16 2.41 5.86 2.55
N GLU A 17 3.19 4.78 2.57
CA GLU A 17 4.67 4.82 2.50
C GLU A 17 5.18 4.22 1.18
N PRO A 18 4.90 4.85 0.01
CA PRO A 18 5.25 4.25 -1.26
C PRO A 18 6.77 4.24 -1.51
N MET A 19 7.20 3.34 -2.41
CA MET A 19 8.56 3.31 -2.95
C MET A 19 9.66 3.09 -1.90
N MET A 20 9.35 2.31 -0.86
CA MET A 20 10.29 1.96 0.24
C MET A 20 10.84 3.20 0.97
N ARG A 21 9.96 4.20 1.14
CA ARG A 21 10.23 5.43 1.90
C ARG A 21 9.25 5.53 3.06
N SER A 22 9.78 5.61 4.27
CA SER A 22 8.95 5.67 5.48
C SER A 22 8.53 7.11 5.77
N ILE A 23 7.38 7.52 5.25
CA ILE A 23 6.76 8.81 5.57
C ILE A 23 5.79 8.66 6.75
N PRO A 24 5.55 9.70 7.56
CA PRO A 24 6.01 11.10 7.42
C PRO A 24 7.48 11.33 7.77
N VAL A 25 8.15 10.39 8.44
CA VAL A 25 9.46 10.62 9.07
C VAL A 25 10.56 10.93 8.04
N GLU A 26 10.76 10.08 7.03
CA GLU A 26 11.79 10.29 6.01
C GLU A 26 11.49 11.52 5.15
N TRP A 27 10.22 11.86 4.91
CA TRP A 27 9.88 13.10 4.20
C TRP A 27 10.30 14.33 5.02
N GLY A 28 10.08 14.33 6.33
CA GLY A 28 10.54 15.42 7.20
C GLY A 28 12.06 15.55 7.30
N LEU A 29 12.81 14.47 7.06
CA LEU A 29 14.28 14.46 7.13
C LEU A 29 14.96 14.76 5.78
N PHE A 30 14.40 14.26 4.68
CA PHE A 30 15.06 14.25 3.37
C PHE A 30 14.22 14.85 2.26
N GLY A 31 12.91 15.04 2.49
CA GLY A 31 12.02 15.70 1.55
C GLY A 31 12.26 17.20 1.50
N ASN A 32 11.70 17.84 0.48
CA ASN A 32 11.76 19.28 0.31
C ASN A 32 10.42 19.76 -0.22
N GLY A 33 9.82 20.76 0.44
CA GLY A 33 8.50 21.28 0.08
C GLY A 33 7.32 20.41 0.57
N PRO A 34 6.10 20.70 0.10
CA PRO A 34 4.90 19.99 0.54
C PRO A 34 4.85 18.56 -0.03
N TRP A 35 4.25 17.63 0.72
CA TRP A 35 3.88 16.30 0.22
C TRP A 35 2.59 16.41 -0.62
N ASP A 36 2.71 17.04 -1.78
CA ASP A 36 1.62 17.25 -2.73
C ASP A 36 2.15 17.11 -4.16
N TYR A 37 1.70 16.05 -4.84
CA TYR A 37 2.17 15.72 -6.18
C TYR A 37 1.72 16.72 -7.25
N ASN A 38 0.67 17.52 -7.01
CA ASN A 38 0.22 18.52 -7.98
C ASN A 38 1.20 19.69 -8.09
N VAL A 39 1.87 20.04 -7.00
CA VAL A 39 2.73 21.22 -6.92
C VAL A 39 4.21 20.90 -6.71
N ASN A 40 4.53 19.68 -6.26
CA ASN A 40 5.88 19.30 -5.85
C ASN A 40 6.32 17.92 -6.38
N ALA A 41 5.78 17.49 -7.52
CA ALA A 41 6.08 16.20 -8.14
C ALA A 41 7.59 15.91 -8.28
N ALA A 42 8.40 16.91 -8.67
CA ALA A 42 9.83 16.71 -8.89
C ALA A 42 10.59 16.30 -7.61
N ALA A 43 10.32 16.95 -6.48
CA ALA A 43 10.97 16.60 -5.22
C ALA A 43 10.50 15.23 -4.70
N ILE A 44 9.22 14.91 -4.91
CA ILE A 44 8.64 13.60 -4.55
C ILE A 44 9.23 12.48 -5.42
N HIS A 45 9.36 12.72 -6.72
CA HIS A 45 10.02 11.81 -7.65
C HIS A 45 11.46 11.50 -7.22
N ASP A 46 12.28 12.52 -6.96
CA ASP A 46 13.67 12.33 -6.54
C ASP A 46 13.77 11.56 -5.21
N PHE A 47 12.84 11.83 -4.30
CA PHE A 47 12.71 11.12 -3.04
C PHE A 47 12.36 9.64 -3.22
N TRP A 48 11.46 9.30 -4.14
CA TRP A 48 11.12 7.92 -4.50
C TRP A 48 12.26 7.21 -5.22
N VAL A 49 12.94 7.87 -6.16
CA VAL A 49 14.12 7.31 -6.84
C VAL A 49 15.21 6.95 -5.83
N ALA A 50 15.45 7.80 -4.83
CA ALA A 50 16.41 7.51 -3.77
C ALA A 50 16.02 6.28 -2.93
N GLY A 51 14.72 6.14 -2.61
CA GLY A 51 14.17 4.96 -1.92
C GLY A 51 14.34 3.67 -2.71
N ALA A 52 13.95 3.71 -3.98
CA ALA A 52 14.06 2.59 -4.89
C ALA A 52 15.52 2.13 -5.03
N LYS A 53 16.46 3.06 -5.30
CA LYS A 53 17.89 2.73 -5.43
C LYS A 53 18.48 2.13 -4.16
N ARG A 54 18.07 2.62 -3.00
CA ARG A 54 18.53 2.11 -1.70
C ARG A 54 18.06 0.67 -1.46
N ALA A 55 16.80 0.38 -1.81
CA ALA A 55 16.17 -0.90 -1.53
C ALA A 55 16.37 -1.96 -2.63
N ALA A 56 16.83 -1.56 -3.83
CA ALA A 56 16.86 -2.36 -5.05
C ALA A 56 17.52 -3.75 -4.95
N LYS A 57 18.51 -3.90 -4.07
CA LYS A 57 19.28 -5.14 -3.92
C LYS A 57 18.67 -6.15 -2.94
N PHE A 58 17.55 -5.81 -2.30
CA PHE A 58 16.90 -6.64 -1.28
C PHE A 58 15.56 -7.15 -1.80
N GLU A 59 15.06 -8.21 -1.18
CA GLU A 59 13.70 -8.71 -1.43
C GLU A 59 12.65 -7.81 -0.76
N ASN A 60 11.76 -7.20 -1.55
CA ASN A 60 10.77 -6.26 -1.07
C ASN A 60 9.40 -6.45 -1.75
N MET A 61 8.34 -6.12 -1.01
CA MET A 61 7.01 -5.84 -1.56
C MET A 61 6.85 -4.33 -1.71
N TRP A 62 6.74 -3.85 -2.95
CA TRP A 62 6.76 -2.41 -3.25
C TRP A 62 5.37 -1.81 -3.10
N THR A 63 5.15 -1.03 -2.05
CA THR A 63 3.93 -0.24 -1.91
C THR A 63 3.90 0.85 -2.98
N VAL A 64 2.80 0.92 -3.73
CA VAL A 64 2.52 1.90 -4.79
C VAL A 64 1.26 2.71 -4.47
N GLY A 65 1.03 3.75 -5.27
CA GLY A 65 0.02 4.78 -4.99
C GLY A 65 0.58 5.87 -4.07
N MET A 66 -0.28 6.76 -3.58
CA MET A 66 0.10 7.82 -2.67
C MET A 66 -1.12 8.24 -1.85
N ARG A 67 -0.93 8.35 -0.54
CA ARG A 67 -1.87 9.03 0.36
C ARG A 67 -1.25 10.35 0.83
N GLY A 68 -2.03 11.13 1.55
CA GLY A 68 -1.55 12.30 2.27
C GLY A 68 -0.52 11.91 3.33
N ASN A 69 0.19 12.91 3.83
CA ASN A 69 1.27 12.70 4.80
C ASN A 69 0.70 12.52 6.22
N GLY A 70 0.85 11.33 6.81
CA GLY A 70 0.45 11.07 8.20
C GLY A 70 -0.99 10.57 8.35
N ASP A 71 -1.34 9.58 7.54
CA ASP A 71 -2.63 8.89 7.47
C ASP A 71 -3.81 9.72 6.94
N GLU A 72 -3.50 10.75 6.16
CA GLU A 72 -4.47 11.67 5.57
C GLU A 72 -4.82 11.30 4.11
N PRO A 73 -6.00 11.72 3.61
CA PRO A 73 -6.31 11.64 2.17
C PRO A 73 -5.34 12.44 1.30
N ILE A 74 -5.21 12.05 0.04
CA ILE A 74 -4.49 12.86 -0.95
C ILE A 74 -5.20 14.21 -1.17
N VAL A 75 -4.42 15.29 -1.30
CA VAL A 75 -4.94 16.63 -1.52
C VAL A 75 -5.18 16.88 -3.01
N GLY A 76 -6.38 17.35 -3.37
CA GLY A 76 -6.70 17.79 -4.73
C GLY A 76 -8.07 17.31 -5.23
N SER A 77 -8.51 17.88 -6.35
CA SER A 77 -9.68 17.40 -7.09
C SER A 77 -9.27 16.29 -8.08
N GLY A 78 -10.11 15.27 -8.27
CA GLY A 78 -9.84 14.17 -9.19
C GLY A 78 -8.78 13.20 -8.66
N PRO A 79 -8.98 12.58 -7.47
CA PRO A 79 -8.00 11.68 -6.86
C PRO A 79 -7.68 10.46 -7.73
N VAL A 80 -8.64 9.97 -8.53
CA VAL A 80 -8.45 8.85 -9.47
C VAL A 80 -7.39 9.20 -10.52
N ASP A 81 -7.62 10.27 -11.30
CA ASP A 81 -6.68 10.70 -12.35
C ASP A 81 -5.28 11.02 -11.79
N LEU A 82 -5.23 11.61 -10.59
CA LEU A 82 -3.98 11.93 -9.92
C LEU A 82 -3.22 10.65 -9.52
N LEU A 83 -3.90 9.66 -8.96
CA LEU A 83 -3.31 8.38 -8.59
C LEU A 83 -2.82 7.58 -9.80
N GLU A 84 -3.54 7.61 -10.92
CA GLU A 84 -3.09 6.98 -12.17
C GLU A 84 -1.81 7.64 -12.70
N LYS A 85 -1.72 8.97 -12.64
CA LYS A 85 -0.50 9.71 -13.00
C LYS A 85 0.67 9.39 -12.06
N ILE A 86 0.40 9.29 -10.76
CA ILE A 86 1.40 8.93 -9.74
C ILE A 86 1.92 7.51 -9.98
N TYR A 87 1.02 6.56 -10.21
CA TYR A 87 1.42 5.19 -10.48
C TYR A 87 2.24 5.07 -11.77
N ALA A 88 1.90 5.82 -12.82
CA ALA A 88 2.68 5.84 -14.05
C ALA A 88 4.14 6.25 -13.83
N ASP A 89 4.37 7.22 -12.95
CA ASP A 89 5.72 7.66 -12.55
C ASP A 89 6.45 6.60 -11.71
N GLN A 90 5.79 6.09 -10.68
CA GLN A 90 6.32 5.03 -9.81
C GLN A 90 6.72 3.78 -10.61
N LYS A 91 5.87 3.37 -11.56
CA LYS A 91 6.14 2.29 -12.50
C LYS A 91 7.44 2.52 -13.28
N GLN A 92 7.66 3.74 -13.78
CA GLN A 92 8.87 4.08 -14.52
C GLN A 92 10.10 4.00 -13.60
N ILE A 93 10.02 4.57 -12.39
CA ILE A 93 11.09 4.50 -11.39
C ILE A 93 11.48 3.06 -11.08
N LEU A 94 10.50 2.17 -10.85
CA LEU A 94 10.75 0.76 -10.55
C LEU A 94 11.40 0.04 -11.73
N ALA A 95 10.88 0.22 -12.95
CA ALA A 95 11.42 -0.40 -14.16
C ALA A 95 12.89 0.01 -14.39
N ASP A 96 13.19 1.31 -14.25
CA ASP A 96 14.55 1.84 -14.47
C ASP A 96 15.52 1.43 -13.37
N THR A 97 15.05 1.30 -12.13
CA THR A 97 15.92 1.05 -10.98
C THR A 97 16.21 -0.43 -10.78
N LEU A 98 15.23 -1.31 -11.03
CA LEU A 98 15.34 -2.74 -10.74
C LEU A 98 15.77 -3.57 -11.95
N ASN A 99 15.86 -2.98 -13.15
CA ASN A 99 16.23 -3.66 -14.39
C ASN A 99 15.38 -4.92 -14.69
N GLY A 100 14.11 -4.90 -14.30
CA GLY A 100 13.15 -5.99 -14.48
C GLY A 100 11.91 -5.55 -15.26
N THR A 101 11.14 -6.50 -15.77
CA THR A 101 9.81 -6.20 -16.31
C THR A 101 8.88 -5.82 -15.15
N ILE A 102 8.06 -4.78 -15.32
CA ILE A 102 7.23 -4.26 -14.22
C ILE A 102 6.32 -5.35 -13.63
N GLU A 103 5.84 -6.28 -14.45
CA GLU A 103 5.00 -7.41 -14.07
C GLU A 103 5.72 -8.41 -13.15
N SER A 104 7.06 -8.44 -13.15
CA SER A 104 7.87 -9.32 -12.32
C SER A 104 8.26 -8.71 -10.97
N ILE A 105 8.02 -7.40 -10.79
CA ILE A 105 8.36 -6.67 -9.56
C ILE A 105 7.15 -6.76 -8.62
N PRO A 106 7.28 -7.37 -7.42
CA PRO A 106 6.16 -7.50 -6.48
C PRO A 106 5.67 -6.14 -6.00
N GLN A 107 4.42 -5.80 -6.32
CA GLN A 107 3.82 -4.52 -5.98
C GLN A 107 2.52 -4.74 -5.22
N VAL A 108 2.24 -3.85 -4.28
CA VAL A 108 1.00 -3.84 -3.50
C VAL A 108 0.37 -2.46 -3.49
N TRP A 109 -0.93 -2.40 -3.71
CA TRP A 109 -1.72 -1.18 -3.56
C TRP A 109 -2.81 -1.41 -2.53
N ALA A 110 -2.73 -0.68 -1.42
CA ALA A 110 -3.69 -0.76 -0.33
C ALA A 110 -4.96 0.05 -0.61
N MET A 111 -6.10 -0.62 -0.57
CA MET A 111 -7.43 -0.01 -0.64
C MET A 111 -7.86 0.40 0.77
N TYR A 112 -7.08 1.30 1.37
CA TYR A 112 -7.26 1.75 2.75
C TYR A 112 -8.09 3.02 2.82
N LYS A 113 -9.05 3.06 3.76
CA LYS A 113 -9.92 4.21 4.01
C LYS A 113 -10.54 4.76 2.71
N GLU A 114 -10.18 5.97 2.31
CA GLU A 114 -10.74 6.66 1.15
C GLU A 114 -10.34 6.03 -0.19
N VAL A 115 -9.22 5.30 -0.24
CA VAL A 115 -8.68 4.71 -1.48
C VAL A 115 -9.59 3.60 -2.02
N GLU A 116 -10.27 2.86 -1.15
CA GLU A 116 -11.31 1.89 -1.57
C GLU A 116 -12.42 2.60 -2.36
N GLY A 117 -12.83 3.79 -1.93
CA GLY A 117 -13.82 4.60 -2.65
C GLY A 117 -13.32 5.07 -4.02
N TYR A 118 -12.01 5.28 -4.21
CA TYR A 118 -11.44 5.60 -5.51
C TYR A 118 -11.42 4.38 -6.44
N TYR A 119 -11.17 3.19 -5.91
CA TYR A 119 -11.32 1.93 -6.64
C TYR A 119 -12.75 1.74 -7.16
N ASP A 120 -13.76 1.96 -6.30
CA ASP A 120 -15.17 1.90 -6.70
C ASP A 120 -15.55 2.97 -7.74
N GLN A 121 -14.85 4.11 -7.77
CA GLN A 121 -15.01 5.16 -8.77
C GLN A 121 -14.28 4.88 -10.09
N GLY A 122 -13.56 3.77 -10.20
CA GLY A 122 -12.94 3.32 -11.44
C GLY A 122 -11.42 3.48 -11.51
N LEU A 123 -10.72 3.71 -10.39
CA LEU A 123 -9.25 3.65 -10.35
C LEU A 123 -8.74 2.33 -10.91
N GLN A 124 -7.96 2.41 -11.99
CA GLN A 124 -7.43 1.23 -12.65
C GLN A 124 -6.18 0.71 -11.93
N VAL A 125 -6.28 -0.50 -11.38
CA VAL A 125 -5.12 -1.21 -10.80
C VAL A 125 -4.61 -2.25 -11.81
N PRO A 126 -3.39 -2.13 -12.34
CA PRO A 126 -2.82 -3.11 -13.28
C PRO A 126 -2.86 -4.53 -12.75
N ASP A 127 -3.08 -5.50 -13.63
CA ASP A 127 -3.41 -6.89 -13.27
C ASP A 127 -2.41 -7.58 -12.33
N TYR A 128 -1.12 -7.27 -12.48
CA TYR A 128 -0.01 -7.84 -11.72
C TYR A 128 0.21 -7.23 -10.32
N ILE A 129 -0.51 -6.15 -9.99
CA ILE A 129 -0.40 -5.54 -8.65
C ILE A 129 -1.36 -6.26 -7.70
N THR A 130 -0.83 -6.66 -6.55
CA THR A 130 -1.65 -7.20 -5.46
C THR A 130 -2.54 -6.11 -4.90
N ILE A 131 -3.85 -6.33 -4.93
CA ILE A 131 -4.80 -5.45 -4.24
C ILE A 131 -4.85 -5.87 -2.78
N LEU A 132 -4.46 -4.98 -1.87
CA LEU A 132 -4.53 -5.22 -0.43
C LEU A 132 -5.84 -4.62 0.11
N TRP A 133 -6.81 -5.49 0.37
CA TRP A 133 -8.07 -5.13 1.01
C TRP A 133 -7.84 -4.84 2.49
N THR A 134 -8.67 -3.99 3.07
CA THR A 134 -8.47 -3.55 4.45
C THR A 134 -9.73 -3.82 5.27
N ASP A 135 -9.54 -4.03 6.56
CA ASP A 135 -10.64 -3.96 7.51
C ASP A 135 -11.04 -2.51 7.81
N ASP A 136 -12.07 -2.37 8.63
CA ASP A 136 -12.57 -1.09 9.10
C ASP A 136 -11.75 -0.52 10.27
N ASN A 137 -10.54 -1.03 10.50
CA ASN A 137 -9.70 -0.82 11.68
C ASN A 137 -10.20 -1.47 12.98
N TRP A 138 -11.31 -2.21 12.92
CA TRP A 138 -11.95 -2.87 14.07
C TRP A 138 -12.14 -4.37 13.84
N GLY A 139 -11.37 -4.94 12.91
CA GLY A 139 -11.39 -6.34 12.60
C GLY A 139 -12.61 -6.78 11.78
N ASN A 140 -13.27 -5.89 11.05
CA ASN A 140 -14.30 -6.25 10.06
C ASN A 140 -13.75 -5.95 8.65
N VAL A 141 -13.41 -6.98 7.88
CA VAL A 141 -12.90 -6.77 6.51
C VAL A 141 -13.99 -6.09 5.68
N ARG A 142 -13.66 -4.94 5.10
CA ARG A 142 -14.65 -4.09 4.41
C ARG A 142 -15.12 -4.72 3.10
N ARG A 143 -14.19 -5.37 2.40
CA ARG A 143 -14.40 -5.94 1.08
C ARG A 143 -13.47 -7.11 0.80
N TYR A 144 -13.95 -8.04 0.00
CA TYR A 144 -13.17 -9.15 -0.54
C TYR A 144 -13.27 -9.17 -2.08
N PRO A 145 -12.37 -9.87 -2.78
CA PRO A 145 -12.43 -9.98 -4.23
C PRO A 145 -13.79 -10.47 -4.74
N LEU A 146 -14.33 -9.74 -5.71
CA LEU A 146 -15.44 -10.19 -6.53
C LEU A 146 -14.98 -11.38 -7.39
N PRO A 147 -15.89 -12.26 -7.83
CA PRO A 147 -15.52 -13.37 -8.72
C PRO A 147 -14.72 -12.94 -9.96
N SER A 148 -15.00 -11.74 -10.51
CA SER A 148 -14.28 -11.16 -11.65
C SER A 148 -12.85 -10.71 -11.34
N GLU A 149 -12.52 -10.50 -10.07
CA GLU A 149 -11.21 -9.98 -9.63
C GLU A 149 -10.27 -11.11 -9.16
N ARG A 150 -10.80 -12.31 -8.95
CA ARG A 150 -10.05 -13.45 -8.43
C ARG A 150 -9.00 -14.02 -9.39
N ASN A 151 -9.15 -13.75 -10.69
CA ASN A 151 -8.24 -14.24 -11.71
C ASN A 151 -7.10 -13.26 -12.02
N ARG A 152 -6.99 -12.14 -11.27
CA ARG A 152 -5.90 -11.19 -11.43
C ARG A 152 -4.57 -11.85 -11.08
N THR A 153 -3.53 -11.63 -11.90
CA THR A 153 -2.21 -12.26 -11.69
C THR A 153 -1.51 -11.77 -10.43
N GLY A 154 -1.76 -10.53 -10.01
CA GLY A 154 -1.26 -9.98 -8.75
C GLY A 154 -2.00 -10.49 -7.52
N GLY A 155 -3.14 -11.18 -7.68
CA GLY A 155 -3.96 -11.66 -6.59
C GLY A 155 -4.49 -10.55 -5.67
N ALA A 156 -4.84 -10.93 -4.45
CA ALA A 156 -5.31 -10.02 -3.41
C ALA A 156 -4.85 -10.48 -2.02
N GLY A 157 -4.75 -9.53 -1.09
CA GLY A 157 -4.43 -9.80 0.32
C GLY A 157 -5.32 -9.02 1.29
N VAL A 158 -5.06 -9.16 2.59
CA VAL A 158 -5.79 -8.47 3.66
C VAL A 158 -4.86 -7.77 4.66
N TYR A 159 -5.08 -6.48 4.89
CA TYR A 159 -4.56 -5.73 6.02
C TYR A 159 -5.60 -5.70 7.15
N TYR A 160 -5.26 -6.28 8.31
CA TYR A 160 -6.17 -6.51 9.42
C TYR A 160 -5.64 -5.90 10.72
N HIS A 161 -6.53 -5.30 11.52
CA HIS A 161 -6.13 -4.64 12.76
C HIS A 161 -6.42 -5.50 14.00
N ILE A 162 -5.45 -5.50 14.91
CA ILE A 162 -5.58 -5.98 16.29
C ILE A 162 -5.13 -4.91 17.31
N ASP A 163 -4.81 -3.72 16.82
CA ASP A 163 -4.47 -2.48 17.52
C ASP A 163 -4.82 -1.31 16.58
N TYR A 164 -5.27 -0.16 17.09
CA TYR A 164 -5.55 1.01 16.26
C TYR A 164 -5.49 2.33 17.04
N VAL A 165 -5.10 3.39 16.32
CA VAL A 165 -5.23 4.79 16.73
C VAL A 165 -6.24 5.45 15.79
N GLY A 166 -7.33 5.98 16.33
CA GLY A 166 -8.35 6.68 15.55
C GLY A 166 -9.76 6.45 16.06
N ASP A 167 -10.72 6.85 15.23
CA ASP A 167 -12.14 6.83 15.61
C ASP A 167 -12.73 5.41 15.76
N PRO A 168 -13.75 5.26 16.63
CA PRO A 168 -14.23 6.24 17.61
C PRO A 168 -13.35 6.38 18.86
N ARG A 169 -12.41 5.46 19.08
CA ARG A 169 -11.43 5.51 20.18
C ARG A 169 -10.32 4.50 19.92
N ASP A 170 -9.09 4.90 20.23
CA ASP A 170 -7.94 4.00 20.20
C ASP A 170 -8.13 2.74 21.06
N TYR A 171 -7.57 1.62 20.61
CA TYR A 171 -7.41 0.42 21.43
C TYR A 171 -5.98 -0.08 21.30
N LYS A 172 -5.18 0.20 22.34
CA LYS A 172 -3.71 0.04 22.29
C LYS A 172 -3.09 -0.74 23.43
N TRP A 173 -3.87 -0.95 24.49
CA TRP A 173 -3.29 -1.30 25.78
C TRP A 173 -3.06 -2.80 25.93
N ILE A 174 -4.09 -3.58 25.60
CA ILE A 174 -4.09 -5.03 25.70
C ILE A 174 -4.78 -5.61 24.47
N ALA A 175 -4.52 -6.87 24.16
CA ALA A 175 -5.25 -7.58 23.12
C ALA A 175 -6.75 -7.62 23.46
N SER A 176 -7.56 -7.02 22.61
CA SER A 176 -9.03 -6.95 22.76
C SER A 176 -9.79 -7.66 21.63
N SER A 177 -9.08 -8.32 20.71
CA SER A 177 -9.67 -9.07 19.60
C SER A 177 -9.97 -10.52 19.98
N GLN A 178 -11.16 -11.01 19.63
CA GLN A 178 -11.55 -12.41 19.87
C GLN A 178 -11.00 -13.32 18.78
N ILE A 179 -10.40 -14.45 19.16
CA ILE A 179 -9.86 -15.44 18.20
C ILE A 179 -10.95 -15.93 17.24
N SER A 180 -12.18 -16.13 17.72
CA SER A 180 -13.33 -16.53 16.89
C SER A 180 -13.66 -15.51 15.80
N LYS A 181 -13.56 -14.21 16.09
CA LYS A 181 -13.78 -13.13 15.14
C LYS A 181 -12.68 -13.11 14.07
N ILE A 182 -11.41 -13.21 14.49
CA ILE A 182 -10.28 -13.26 13.57
C ILE A 182 -10.44 -14.47 12.63
N TYR A 183 -10.74 -15.64 13.21
CA TYR A 183 -10.95 -16.86 12.43
C TYR A 183 -12.07 -16.71 11.40
N GLU A 184 -13.23 -16.18 11.79
CA GLU A 184 -14.37 -16.00 10.89
C GLU A 184 -14.03 -15.06 9.74
N GLN A 185 -13.45 -13.89 10.03
CA GLN A 185 -13.07 -12.92 9.00
C GLN A 185 -11.97 -13.47 8.07
N MET A 186 -10.90 -14.05 8.61
CA MET A 186 -9.78 -14.53 7.79
C MET A 186 -10.13 -15.80 7.02
N SER A 187 -11.05 -16.62 7.52
CA SER A 187 -11.56 -17.78 6.76
C SER A 187 -12.35 -17.31 5.53
N ILE A 188 -13.11 -16.22 5.64
CA ILE A 188 -13.78 -15.61 4.47
C ILE A 188 -12.75 -15.05 3.49
N ALA A 189 -11.64 -14.47 3.95
CA ALA A 189 -10.55 -14.03 3.07
C ALA A 189 -10.03 -15.18 2.20
N ILE A 190 -9.79 -16.34 2.81
CA ILE A 190 -9.36 -17.57 2.12
C ILE A 190 -10.43 -18.02 1.11
N ASP A 191 -11.69 -18.13 1.54
CA ASP A 191 -12.81 -18.55 0.67
C ASP A 191 -13.03 -17.60 -0.52
N ARG A 192 -12.66 -16.31 -0.33
CA ARG A 192 -12.75 -15.27 -1.35
C ARG A 192 -11.45 -15.04 -2.12
N GLN A 193 -10.44 -15.88 -1.91
CA GLN A 193 -9.14 -15.89 -2.61
C GLN A 193 -8.32 -14.60 -2.42
N ALA A 194 -8.43 -13.98 -1.25
CA ALA A 194 -7.50 -12.94 -0.80
C ALA A 194 -6.37 -13.58 0.03
N THR A 195 -5.48 -14.32 -0.64
CA THR A 195 -4.47 -15.18 -0.01
C THR A 195 -3.03 -14.84 -0.39
N GLN A 196 -2.80 -13.71 -1.07
CA GLN A 196 -1.48 -13.30 -1.52
C GLN A 196 -0.66 -12.64 -0.41
N ILE A 197 -1.31 -11.82 0.44
CA ILE A 197 -0.74 -11.08 1.57
C ILE A 197 -1.70 -11.15 2.75
#